data_AF-A0A2V9BIQ2-F1
#
_entry.id   AF-A0A2V9BIQ2-F1
#
_cell.length_a   1.000
_cell.length_b   1.000
_cell.length_c   1.000
_cell.angle_alpha   90.00
_cell.angle_beta   90.00
_cell.angle_gamma   90.00
#
_symmetry.space_group_name_H-M   'P 1'
#
loop_
_entity.id
_entity.type
_entity.pdbx_description
1 polymer ?
#
loop_
_entity_poly.entity_id
_entity_poly.type
_entity_poly.pdbx_seq_one_letter_code
_entity_poly.pdbx_strand_id
1 'polypeptide(L)'
;LLAYPDLHREAADGAAAAPEPPQPSHAPAQTPTGAPKLSPQSQTEADSRYQAIINQYGDRFSDAQKTDLKRLCIFAQPPLDRIRAYAVGNRDLPALYLKPLVERDKNPPASGSLKLSSPTAEKPSAPAKPARTAPAKQPTMDKP
;
A
#
# COMPACT_ATOMS: atom_id res chain seq x y z
N LEU A 1 -43.91 23.23 -37.77
CA LEU A 1 -44.85 24.06 -36.98
C LEU A 1 -45.02 23.37 -35.63
N LEU A 2 -44.81 24.11 -34.55
CA LEU A 2 -44.90 23.66 -33.16
C LEU A 2 -46.32 23.18 -32.80
N ALA A 3 -46.42 22.15 -31.96
CA ALA A 3 -47.49 22.00 -30.98
C ALA A 3 -47.11 20.92 -29.95
N TYR A 4 -46.52 21.36 -28.83
CA TYR A 4 -46.60 20.63 -27.57
C TYR A 4 -47.98 20.88 -26.97
N PRO A 5 -48.71 19.86 -26.47
CA PRO A 5 -49.75 20.11 -25.49
C PRO A 5 -49.12 20.22 -24.10
N ASP A 6 -49.19 21.41 -23.55
CA ASP A 6 -48.81 21.77 -22.19
C ASP A 6 -50.01 21.54 -21.24
N LEU A 7 -49.75 20.73 -20.22
CA LEU A 7 -50.22 20.73 -18.84
C LEU A 7 -51.71 20.83 -18.40
N HIS A 8 -51.92 20.07 -17.31
CA HIS A 8 -52.83 20.25 -16.17
C HIS A 8 -54.14 19.46 -16.14
N ARG A 9 -54.09 18.31 -15.46
CA ARG A 9 -55.05 18.04 -14.40
C ARG A 9 -54.34 17.58 -13.12
N GLU A 10 -54.30 18.51 -12.18
CA GLU A 10 -54.16 18.29 -10.74
C GLU A 10 -55.06 17.14 -10.28
N ALA A 11 -54.48 16.16 -9.59
CA ALA A 11 -55.17 15.38 -8.58
C ALA A 11 -54.16 15.07 -7.47
N ALA A 12 -54.52 15.60 -6.31
CA ALA A 12 -53.85 15.53 -5.05
C ALA A 12 -53.41 14.13 -4.59
N ASP A 13 -52.51 14.21 -3.61
CA ASP A 13 -52.39 13.35 -2.44
C ASP A 13 -51.45 12.15 -2.51
N GLY A 14 -50.58 12.07 -1.49
CA GLY A 14 -49.76 10.91 -1.21
C GLY A 14 -48.29 11.03 -1.62
N ALA A 15 -47.54 11.93 -0.99
CA ALA A 15 -46.10 11.75 -0.84
C ALA A 15 -45.84 10.55 0.10
N ALA A 16 -46.08 9.34 -0.40
CA ALA A 16 -45.57 8.11 0.20
C ALA A 16 -44.08 8.06 -0.12
N ALA A 17 -43.27 8.32 0.91
CA ALA A 17 -41.83 8.13 0.88
C ALA A 17 -41.50 6.75 0.27
N ALA A 18 -40.72 6.76 -0.80
CA ALA A 18 -40.13 5.55 -1.33
C ALA A 18 -39.28 4.89 -0.21
N PRO A 19 -39.44 3.58 0.04
CA PRO A 19 -38.62 2.91 1.03
C PRO A 19 -37.15 2.94 0.58
N GLU A 20 -36.31 3.55 1.41
CA GLU A 20 -34.86 3.45 1.36
C GLU A 20 -34.47 1.96 1.30
N PRO A 21 -33.53 1.55 0.43
CA PRO A 21 -33.04 0.17 0.42
C PRO A 21 -32.50 -0.18 1.81
N PRO A 22 -32.78 -1.38 2.33
CA PRO A 22 -32.38 -1.75 3.68
C PRO A 22 -30.85 -1.63 3.82
N GLN A 23 -30.41 -0.65 4.60
CA GLN A 23 -29.05 -0.56 5.09
C GLN A 23 -28.77 -1.88 5.86
N PRO A 24 -27.70 -2.62 5.54
CA PRO A 24 -27.38 -3.82 6.29
C PRO A 24 -27.10 -3.42 7.74
N SER A 25 -27.94 -3.90 8.65
CA SER A 25 -27.74 -3.79 10.08
C SER A 25 -26.43 -4.48 10.44
N HIS A 26 -25.36 -3.70 10.62
CA HIS A 26 -24.12 -4.19 11.20
C HIS A 26 -24.37 -4.45 12.69
N ALA A 27 -24.85 -5.65 13.01
CA ALA A 27 -24.79 -6.15 14.37
C ALA A 27 -23.34 -6.01 14.86
N PRO A 28 -23.09 -5.48 16.07
CA PRO A 28 -21.74 -5.32 16.57
C PRO A 28 -21.11 -6.70 16.63
N ALA A 29 -20.18 -6.96 15.71
CA ALA A 29 -19.40 -8.18 15.72
C ALA A 29 -18.65 -8.20 17.05
N GLN A 30 -18.93 -9.19 17.89
CA GLN A 30 -18.15 -9.41 19.10
C GLN A 30 -16.70 -9.63 18.66
N THR A 31 -15.87 -8.61 18.86
CA THR A 31 -14.44 -8.72 18.60
C THR A 31 -13.88 -9.73 19.58
N PRO A 32 -13.20 -10.78 19.10
CA PRO A 32 -12.65 -11.80 19.98
C PRO A 32 -11.73 -11.16 21.03
N THR A 33 -11.80 -11.63 22.27
CA THR A 33 -11.02 -11.09 23.39
C THR A 33 -9.53 -11.05 23.04
N GLY A 34 -8.91 -9.87 23.10
CA GLY A 34 -7.51 -9.66 22.70
C GLY A 34 -7.30 -9.30 21.22
N ALA A 35 -8.38 -9.09 20.45
CA ALA A 35 -8.28 -8.60 19.07
C ALA A 35 -7.70 -7.18 19.01
N PRO A 36 -6.86 -6.87 18.01
CA PRO A 36 -6.38 -5.52 17.77
C PRO A 36 -7.54 -4.54 17.55
N LYS A 37 -7.42 -3.32 18.07
CA LYS A 37 -8.38 -2.24 17.78
C LYS A 37 -8.16 -1.76 16.35
N LEU A 38 -9.10 -2.09 15.46
CA LEU A 38 -9.03 -1.74 14.04
C LEU A 38 -9.75 -0.42 13.73
N SER A 39 -9.31 0.24 12.66
CA SER A 39 -10.07 1.34 12.06
C SER A 39 -11.34 0.81 11.38
N PRO A 40 -12.37 1.64 11.13
CA PRO A 40 -13.57 1.20 10.42
C PRO A 40 -13.28 0.63 9.02
N GLN A 41 -12.32 1.23 8.30
CA GLN A 41 -11.87 0.74 7.00
C GLN A 41 -11.20 -0.64 7.12
N SER A 42 -10.28 -0.80 8.07
CA SER A 42 -9.57 -2.06 8.29
C SER A 42 -10.52 -3.18 8.73
N GLN A 43 -11.55 -2.84 9.53
CA GLN A 43 -12.59 -3.78 9.93
C GLN A 43 -13.38 -4.28 8.71
N THR A 44 -13.83 -3.34 7.86
CA THR A 44 -14.56 -3.67 6.62
C THR A 44 -13.72 -4.54 5.69
N GLU A 45 -12.41 -4.27 5.59
CA GLU A 45 -11.49 -5.08 4.78
C GLU A 45 -11.32 -6.50 5.37
N ALA A 46 -11.19 -6.64 6.68
CA ALA A 46 -11.10 -7.95 7.34
C ALA A 46 -12.36 -8.80 7.09
N ASP A 47 -13.53 -8.19 7.23
CA ASP A 47 -14.81 -8.86 7.01
C ASP A 47 -14.99 -9.23 5.53
N SER A 48 -14.65 -8.32 4.61
CA SER A 48 -14.68 -8.59 3.16
C SER A 48 -13.76 -9.75 2.77
N ARG A 49 -12.54 -9.79 3.34
CA ARG A 49 -11.59 -10.88 3.09
C ARG A 49 -12.10 -12.22 3.62
N TYR A 50 -12.67 -12.22 4.82
CA TYR A 50 -13.29 -13.41 5.38
C TYR A 50 -14.41 -13.93 4.46
N GLN A 51 -15.31 -13.05 4.01
CA GLN A 51 -16.39 -13.41 3.10
C GLN A 51 -15.87 -13.98 1.77
N ALA A 52 -14.83 -13.36 1.18
CA ALA A 52 -14.22 -13.87 -0.05
C ALA A 52 -13.71 -15.31 0.12
N ILE A 53 -13.04 -15.61 1.24
CA ILE A 53 -12.52 -16.96 1.53
C ILE A 53 -13.66 -17.97 1.70
N ILE A 54 -14.71 -17.61 2.46
CA ILE A 54 -15.84 -18.51 2.69
C ILE A 54 -16.64 -18.75 1.41
N ASN A 55 -16.83 -17.72 0.58
CA ASN A 55 -17.52 -17.87 -0.70
C ASN A 55 -16.78 -18.83 -1.65
N GLN A 56 -15.45 -18.85 -1.61
CA GLN A 56 -14.66 -19.67 -2.51
C GLN A 56 -14.32 -21.06 -1.96
N TYR A 57 -14.19 -21.19 -0.63
CA TYR A 57 -13.66 -22.40 0.02
C TYR A 57 -14.44 -22.82 1.27
N GLY A 58 -15.65 -22.30 1.49
CA GLY A 58 -16.41 -22.47 2.72
C GLY A 58 -16.67 -23.91 3.12
N ASP A 59 -16.90 -24.80 2.15
CA ASP A 59 -17.17 -26.23 2.36
C ASP A 59 -15.96 -27.00 2.91
N ARG A 60 -14.75 -26.41 2.83
CA ARG A 60 -13.51 -27.03 3.31
C ARG A 60 -13.24 -26.76 4.79
N PHE A 61 -14.04 -25.93 5.43
CA PHE A 61 -13.82 -25.50 6.81
C PHE A 61 -14.96 -25.91 7.71
N SER A 62 -14.63 -26.44 8.89
CA SER A 62 -15.60 -26.59 9.98
C SER A 62 -15.96 -25.23 10.57
N ASP A 63 -17.07 -25.13 11.30
CA ASP A 63 -17.51 -23.84 11.85
C ASP A 63 -16.52 -23.27 12.90
N ALA A 64 -15.82 -24.14 13.63
CA ALA A 64 -14.72 -23.74 14.50
C ALA A 64 -13.56 -23.12 13.69
N GLN A 65 -13.21 -23.71 12.55
CA GLN A 65 -12.17 -23.17 11.66
C GLN A 65 -12.59 -21.85 11.01
N LYS A 66 -13.86 -21.71 10.61
CA LYS A 66 -14.40 -20.43 10.09
C LYS A 66 -14.29 -19.32 11.13
N THR A 67 -14.58 -19.63 12.39
CA THR A 67 -14.44 -18.67 13.50
C THR A 67 -13.00 -18.23 13.70
N ASP A 68 -12.05 -19.18 13.70
CA ASP A 68 -10.63 -18.85 13.82
C ASP A 68 -10.11 -18.10 12.57
N LEU A 69 -10.61 -18.44 11.37
CA LEU A 69 -10.29 -17.73 10.13
C LEU A 69 -10.71 -16.26 10.21
N LYS A 70 -11.93 -15.99 10.71
CA LYS A 70 -12.40 -14.61 10.93
C LYS A 70 -11.50 -13.87 11.90
N ARG A 71 -11.11 -14.52 13.01
CA ARG A 71 -10.15 -13.96 13.97
C ARG A 71 -8.81 -13.65 13.29
N LEU A 72 -8.29 -14.57 12.49
CA LEU A 72 -7.01 -14.40 11.79
C LEU A 72 -7.05 -13.23 10.80
N CYS A 73 -8.17 -13.03 10.09
CA CYS A 73 -8.36 -11.88 9.20
C CYS A 73 -8.28 -10.54 9.96
N ILE A 74 -8.84 -10.47 11.17
CA ILE A 74 -8.76 -9.29 12.04
C ILE A 74 -7.31 -9.08 12.52
N PHE A 75 -6.63 -10.14 12.97
CA PHE A 75 -5.23 -10.06 13.42
C PHE A 75 -4.25 -9.70 12.31
N ALA A 76 -4.58 -10.01 11.05
CA ALA A 76 -3.76 -9.66 9.89
C ALA A 76 -3.85 -8.18 9.50
N GLN A 77 -4.84 -7.42 9.97
CA GLN A 77 -5.03 -6.03 9.54
C GLN A 77 -3.94 -5.05 10.00
N PRO A 78 -3.47 -5.03 11.27
CA PRO A 78 -2.47 -4.07 11.71
C PRO A 78 -1.15 -4.07 10.90
N PRO A 79 -0.54 -5.22 10.54
CA PRO A 79 0.63 -5.18 9.66
C PRO A 79 0.31 -4.67 8.25
N LEU A 80 -0.89 -4.92 7.70
CA LEU A 80 -1.29 -4.39 6.40
C LEU A 80 -1.50 -2.88 6.43
N ASP A 81 -2.13 -2.37 7.49
CA ASP A 81 -2.28 -0.94 7.73
C ASP A 81 -0.91 -0.25 7.79
N ARG A 82 0.07 -0.86 8.47
CA ARG A 82 1.45 -0.36 8.49
C ARG A 82 2.08 -0.33 7.10
N ILE A 83 1.91 -1.39 6.31
CA ILE A 83 2.41 -1.44 4.92
C ILE A 83 1.79 -0.31 4.09
N ARG A 84 0.47 -0.11 4.19
CA ARG A 84 -0.25 0.95 3.47
C ARG A 84 0.18 2.36 3.91
N ALA A 85 0.58 2.53 5.16
CA ALA A 85 1.04 3.81 5.69
C ALA A 85 2.46 4.20 5.26
N TYR A 86 3.26 3.27 4.72
CA TYR A 86 4.59 3.61 4.22
C TYR A 86 4.51 4.58 3.04
N ALA A 87 5.25 5.68 3.12
CA ALA A 87 5.39 6.63 2.03
C ALA A 87 6.23 6.01 0.91
N VAL A 88 5.59 5.65 -0.20
CA VAL A 88 6.27 5.13 -1.38
C VAL A 88 6.68 6.29 -2.29
N GLY A 89 7.98 6.42 -2.53
CA GLY A 89 8.57 7.43 -3.43
C GLY A 89 8.37 7.13 -4.92
N ASN A 90 7.87 5.94 -5.29
CA ASN A 90 7.58 5.52 -6.67
C ASN A 90 6.30 6.18 -7.23
N ARG A 91 6.15 7.48 -7.02
CA ARG A 91 5.16 8.31 -7.72
C ARG A 91 5.68 8.80 -9.08
N ASP A 92 6.79 8.24 -9.55
CA ASP A 92 7.30 8.59 -10.87
C ASP A 92 6.24 8.21 -11.89
N LEU A 93 5.84 9.18 -12.70
CA LEU A 93 4.74 9.00 -13.64
C LEU A 93 5.11 7.88 -14.62
N PRO A 94 4.12 7.10 -15.10
CA PRO A 94 4.40 6.14 -16.16
C PRO A 94 5.11 6.86 -17.31
N ALA A 95 6.21 6.29 -17.79
CA ALA A 95 6.99 6.89 -18.86
C ALA A 95 6.07 7.18 -20.06
N LEU A 96 5.95 8.44 -20.44
CA LEU A 96 5.06 8.88 -21.52
C LEU A 96 5.45 8.29 -22.88
N TYR A 97 6.72 7.96 -23.07
CA TYR A 97 7.23 7.40 -24.32
C TYR A 97 8.34 6.40 -24.04
N LEU A 98 8.18 5.19 -24.56
CA LEU A 98 9.30 4.26 -24.76
C LEU A 98 10.04 4.72 -26.01
N LYS A 99 11.34 5.04 -25.89
CA LYS A 99 12.23 5.26 -27.03
C LYS A 99 12.95 3.95 -27.32
N PRO A 100 12.55 3.17 -28.35
CA PRO A 100 13.26 1.96 -28.70
C PRO A 100 14.69 2.33 -29.10
N LEU A 101 15.70 1.74 -28.42
CA LEU A 101 17.05 1.72 -28.97
C LEU A 101 17.02 0.77 -30.17
N VAL A 102 16.68 1.31 -31.33
CA VAL A 102 17.01 0.64 -32.59
C VAL A 102 18.49 0.87 -32.78
N GLU A 103 19.31 -0.08 -32.33
CA GLU A 103 20.68 -0.22 -32.81
C GLU A 103 20.59 -0.40 -34.32
N ARG A 104 20.72 0.71 -35.06
CA ARG A 104 20.85 0.64 -36.52
C ARG A 104 22.27 0.13 -36.79
N ASP A 105 22.44 -1.18 -36.71
CA ASP A 105 23.55 -1.88 -37.35
C ASP A 105 23.43 -1.66 -38.86
N LYS A 106 24.02 -0.56 -39.33
CA LYS A 106 24.33 -0.26 -40.74
C LYS A 106 25.10 1.05 -40.83
N ASN A 107 26.25 1.11 -40.17
CA ASN A 107 27.43 1.78 -40.72
C ASN A 107 28.68 1.23 -40.02
N PRO A 108 29.69 0.75 -40.75
CA PRO A 108 30.96 0.39 -40.14
C PRO A 108 31.54 1.65 -39.45
N PRO A 109 32.11 1.53 -38.25
CA PRO A 109 32.64 2.69 -37.55
C PRO A 109 33.82 3.26 -38.33
N ALA A 110 33.64 4.43 -38.93
CA ALA A 110 34.76 5.31 -39.19
C ALA A 110 35.37 5.61 -37.81
N SER A 111 36.59 5.12 -37.59
CA SER A 111 37.44 5.37 -36.43
C SER A 111 37.26 6.81 -35.92
N GLY A 112 36.50 6.94 -34.84
CA GLY A 112 36.37 8.18 -34.10
C GLY A 112 36.71 7.85 -32.66
N SER A 113 37.91 8.25 -32.23
CA SER A 113 38.43 8.03 -30.89
C SER A 113 37.36 8.29 -29.84
N LEU A 114 37.16 7.31 -28.96
CA LEU A 114 36.60 7.51 -27.63
C LEU A 114 37.48 8.54 -26.91
N LYS A 115 37.17 9.84 -27.06
CA LYS A 115 37.56 10.82 -26.05
C LYS A 115 36.63 10.61 -24.88
N LEU A 116 37.02 9.66 -24.04
CA LEU A 116 36.67 9.60 -22.64
C LEU A 116 37.10 10.94 -22.03
N SER A 117 36.20 11.93 -22.02
CA SER A 117 36.37 13.07 -21.14
C SER A 117 36.15 12.54 -19.73
N SER A 118 37.27 12.23 -19.08
CA SER A 118 37.39 11.95 -17.66
C SER A 118 36.51 12.92 -16.86
N PRO A 119 35.80 12.48 -15.80
CA PRO A 119 35.35 13.42 -14.79
C PRO A 119 36.60 14.12 -14.28
N THR A 120 36.59 15.45 -14.26
CA THR A 120 37.61 16.24 -13.59
C THR A 120 37.79 15.69 -12.19
N ALA A 121 38.89 14.97 -12.01
CA ALA A 121 39.43 14.63 -10.72
C ALA A 121 39.93 15.94 -10.10
N GLU A 122 39.15 16.50 -9.19
CA GLU A 122 39.69 17.46 -8.24
C GLU A 122 40.65 16.68 -7.33
N LYS A 123 41.95 16.75 -7.68
CA LYS A 123 43.02 16.17 -6.88
C LYS A 123 43.17 16.93 -5.56
N PRO A 124 43.65 16.23 -4.51
CA PRO A 124 43.43 16.53 -3.11
C PRO A 124 44.40 17.59 -2.59
N SER A 125 43.92 18.42 -1.66
CA SER A 125 44.82 19.09 -0.72
C SER A 125 44.94 18.23 0.54
N ALA A 126 46.09 17.58 0.68
CA ALA A 126 46.66 17.09 1.93
C ALA A 126 48.01 17.84 2.10
N PRO A 127 48.60 18.01 3.30
CA PRO A 127 48.57 17.05 4.40
C PRO A 127 48.59 17.62 5.85
N ALA A 128 48.11 16.83 6.82
CA ALA A 128 48.77 16.68 8.12
C ALA A 128 48.34 15.37 8.79
N LYS A 129 49.22 14.37 8.73
CA LYS A 129 49.24 13.17 9.59
C LYS A 129 49.96 13.54 10.92
N PRO A 130 50.20 12.60 11.85
CA PRO A 130 49.25 11.79 12.62
C PRO A 130 49.60 11.85 14.13
N ALA A 131 48.70 11.43 15.02
CA ALA A 131 49.13 10.97 16.35
C ALA A 131 48.39 9.69 16.72
N ARG A 132 49.16 8.61 16.65
CA ARG A 132 48.83 7.26 17.08
C ARG A 132 49.42 7.09 18.48
N THR A 133 48.59 6.83 19.48
CA THR A 133 49.00 6.00 20.63
C THR A 133 47.78 5.34 21.27
N ALA A 134 47.78 4.00 21.24
CA ALA A 134 46.90 3.11 21.98
C ALA A 134 47.45 2.90 23.42
N PRO A 135 47.09 1.82 24.16
CA PRO A 135 45.87 1.53 24.91
C PRO A 135 46.17 1.35 26.44
N ALA A 136 45.22 0.78 27.21
CA ALA A 136 45.29 0.29 28.61
C ALA A 136 44.71 1.28 29.68
N LYS A 137 43.96 0.87 30.72
CA LYS A 137 43.83 -0.39 31.46
C LYS A 137 42.39 -0.57 32.00
N GLN A 138 41.90 -1.80 32.05
CA GLN A 138 40.91 -2.22 33.05
C GLN A 138 41.57 -2.23 34.45
N PRO A 139 40.81 -1.94 35.52
CA PRO A 139 41.08 -2.48 36.83
C PRO A 139 39.94 -3.42 37.28
N THR A 140 40.30 -4.70 37.33
CA THR A 140 40.12 -5.71 38.38
C THR A 140 39.01 -5.53 39.42
N MET A 141 38.31 -6.65 39.65
CA MET A 141 37.49 -6.99 40.82
C MET A 141 38.13 -6.58 42.15
N ASP A 142 37.29 -6.21 43.12
CA ASP A 142 37.45 -6.75 44.48
C ASP A 142 36.09 -6.93 45.16
N LYS A 143 35.90 -8.12 45.74
CA LYS A 143 34.81 -8.46 46.66
C LYS A 143 35.16 -7.89 48.05
N PRO A 144 34.16 -7.64 48.90
CA PRO A 144 33.82 -8.64 49.92
C PRO A 144 32.40 -9.18 49.81
#